data_AF-A0A1G1YQV4-F1
#
_entry.id   AF-A0A1G1YQV4-F1
#
_cell.length_a   1.000
_cell.length_b   1.000
_cell.length_c   1.000
_cell.angle_alpha   90.00
_cell.angle_beta   90.00
_cell.angle_gamma   90.00
#
_symmetry.space_group_name_H-M   'P 1'
#
loop_
_entity.id
_entity.type
_entity.pdbx_description
1 polymer ?
#
loop_
_entity_poly.entity_id
_entity_poly.type
_entity_poly.pdbx_seq_one_letter_code
_entity_poly.pdbx_strand_id
1 'polypeptide(L)'
;MRIILIPVTTALIVVFSLFVSVTTAVAVSSPACPLAGTTLKKGSSGDAVTRLQRFLAGDPGVYPEAAISGTYGPLTEVAVKRWQVKFNIVTSGNPDTTGYGAVGPRTIAAMVTQCPGSTQRPIAAAPALGGYISASPIVGYAPLLVSVQITVNTPNVCGGSVYTINYGDGTGNYQITVPPNTCQQITQTLGHTYKDIGIFQLSLSSGVHSTSVTANVLGR
;
A
#
# COMPACT_ATOMS: atom_id res chain seq x y z
N MET A 1 -63.90 60.43 40.63
CA MET A 1 -63.20 59.31 41.31
C MET A 1 -62.90 58.29 40.22
N ARG A 2 -61.81 58.41 39.43
CA ARG A 2 -60.39 58.08 39.70
C ARG A 2 -60.21 56.70 40.34
N ILE A 3 -59.44 55.85 39.64
CA ILE A 3 -58.86 54.49 39.90
C ILE A 3 -59.18 53.66 38.64
N ILE A 4 -58.39 53.59 37.57
CA ILE A 4 -57.02 53.06 37.33
C ILE A 4 -56.84 51.64 37.90
N LEU A 5 -56.77 50.62 37.01
CA LEU A 5 -55.69 49.63 36.94
C LEU A 5 -55.88 48.66 35.76
N ILE A 6 -54.76 48.00 35.37
CA ILE A 6 -54.55 46.87 34.40
C ILE A 6 -54.05 47.33 33.02
N PRO A 7 -53.01 46.70 32.39
CA PRO A 7 -52.32 45.44 32.73
C PRO A 7 -50.81 45.55 32.95
N VAL A 8 -50.31 44.59 33.74
CA VAL A 8 -48.88 44.22 33.86
C VAL A 8 -48.43 43.60 32.54
N THR A 9 -47.48 44.25 31.86
CA THR A 9 -46.77 43.68 30.71
C THR A 9 -45.65 42.76 31.21
N THR A 10 -45.87 41.45 31.12
CA THR A 10 -44.85 40.43 31.31
C THR A 10 -43.78 40.53 30.21
N ALA A 11 -42.59 41.01 30.56
CA ALA A 11 -41.41 40.95 29.72
C ALA A 11 -40.85 39.52 29.71
N LEU A 12 -40.97 38.85 28.57
CA LEU A 12 -40.40 37.51 28.34
C LEU A 12 -38.92 37.67 27.95
N ILE A 13 -38.01 37.60 28.93
CA ILE A 13 -36.56 37.55 28.65
C ILE A 13 -36.25 36.10 28.23
N VAL A 14 -36.18 35.87 26.93
CA VAL A 14 -35.62 34.63 26.37
C VAL A 14 -34.10 34.71 26.50
N VAL A 15 -33.56 34.18 27.59
CA VAL A 15 -32.11 33.94 27.72
C VAL A 15 -31.78 32.76 26.81
N PHE A 16 -31.43 33.05 25.56
CA PHE A 16 -30.95 32.05 24.61
C PHE A 16 -29.55 31.62 25.04
N SER A 17 -29.49 30.62 25.94
CA SER A 17 -28.24 29.99 26.35
C SER A 17 -27.58 29.33 25.15
N LEU A 18 -26.46 29.91 24.71
CA LEU A 18 -25.60 29.37 23.69
C LEU A 18 -24.83 28.17 24.28
N PHE A 19 -25.44 26.98 24.27
CA PHE A 19 -24.73 25.74 24.56
C PHE A 19 -23.82 25.40 23.38
N VAL A 20 -22.59 25.90 23.42
CA VAL A 20 -21.52 25.46 22.50
C VAL A 20 -21.16 24.03 22.90
N SER A 21 -21.70 23.05 22.18
CA SER A 21 -21.29 21.65 22.31
C SER A 21 -19.93 21.49 21.64
N VAL A 22 -18.86 21.51 22.44
CA VAL A 22 -17.53 21.11 21.99
C VAL A 22 -17.55 19.59 21.80
N THR A 23 -17.78 19.15 20.57
CA THR A 23 -17.60 17.73 20.20
C THR A 23 -16.12 17.52 19.91
N THR A 24 -15.42 16.87 20.83
CA THR A 24 -14.08 16.35 20.56
C THR A 24 -14.21 15.18 19.59
N ALA A 25 -13.88 15.42 18.32
CA ALA A 25 -13.74 14.36 17.34
C ALA A 25 -12.51 13.52 17.69
N VAL A 26 -12.72 12.41 18.40
CA VAL A 26 -11.70 11.36 18.53
C VAL A 26 -11.54 10.72 17.15
N ALA A 27 -10.36 10.84 16.55
CA ALA A 27 -9.99 10.11 15.35
C ALA A 27 -9.91 8.61 15.71
N VAL A 28 -11.04 7.91 15.59
CA VAL A 28 -11.08 6.45 15.69
C VAL A 28 -10.31 5.90 14.50
N SER A 29 -9.06 5.49 14.72
CA SER A 29 -8.33 4.67 13.78
C SER A 29 -9.17 3.41 13.58
N SER A 30 -9.75 3.25 12.40
CA SER A 30 -10.68 2.14 12.15
C SER A 30 -9.98 0.81 12.53
N PRO A 31 -10.54 0.00 13.45
CA PRO A 31 -9.85 -1.15 14.01
C PRO A 31 -9.53 -2.22 12.96
N ALA A 32 -10.15 -2.12 11.79
CA ALA A 32 -9.93 -2.99 10.64
C ALA A 32 -8.82 -2.51 9.69
N CYS A 33 -8.38 -1.24 9.69
CA CYS A 33 -7.41 -0.78 8.69
C CYS A 33 -6.04 -1.48 8.86
N PRO A 34 -5.40 -1.99 7.79
CA PRO A 34 -4.06 -2.56 7.91
C PRO A 34 -3.03 -1.53 8.42
N LEU A 35 -2.07 -1.99 9.22
CA LEU A 35 -0.99 -1.13 9.72
C LEU A 35 -0.01 -0.77 8.60
N ALA A 36 0.33 0.51 8.49
CA ALA A 36 1.44 0.95 7.65
C ALA A 36 2.78 0.42 8.20
N GLY A 37 3.68 -0.02 7.31
CA GLY A 37 5.07 -0.37 7.65
C GLY A 37 5.35 -1.83 8.03
N THR A 38 4.35 -2.71 8.08
CA THR A 38 4.56 -4.14 8.39
C THR A 38 4.25 -5.03 7.18
N THR A 39 5.27 -5.62 6.56
CA THR A 39 5.05 -6.64 5.51
C THR A 39 4.48 -7.91 6.13
N LEU A 40 3.30 -8.35 5.69
CA LEU A 40 2.67 -9.58 6.15
C LEU A 40 2.69 -10.64 5.04
N LYS A 41 3.07 -11.86 5.37
CA LYS A 41 3.03 -13.01 4.45
C LYS A 41 2.65 -14.27 5.20
N LYS A 42 2.51 -15.40 4.47
CA LYS A 42 2.21 -16.69 5.09
C LYS A 42 3.18 -16.98 6.23
N GLY A 43 2.63 -17.37 7.39
CA GLY A 43 3.40 -17.60 8.62
C GLY A 43 3.53 -16.38 9.53
N SER A 44 3.18 -15.16 9.09
CA SER A 44 3.03 -14.01 9.98
C SER A 44 1.88 -14.23 10.97
N SER A 45 2.00 -13.70 12.19
CA SER A 45 0.95 -13.76 13.22
C SER A 45 0.92 -12.50 14.08
N GLY A 46 -0.17 -12.30 14.83
CA GLY A 46 -0.34 -11.20 15.76
C GLY A 46 -1.32 -10.13 15.26
N ASP A 47 -1.38 -9.00 15.97
CA ASP A 47 -2.43 -8.00 15.79
C ASP A 47 -2.49 -7.41 14.38
N ALA A 48 -1.34 -7.24 13.72
CA ALA A 48 -1.29 -6.76 12.34
C ALA A 48 -2.05 -7.69 11.38
N VAL A 49 -1.97 -9.01 11.57
CA VAL A 49 -2.70 -10.01 10.78
C VAL A 49 -4.18 -10.00 11.13
N THR A 50 -4.52 -9.88 12.42
CA THR A 50 -5.92 -9.76 12.86
C THR A 50 -6.60 -8.56 12.21
N ARG A 51 -5.91 -7.41 12.13
CA ARG A 51 -6.43 -6.21 11.46
C ARG A 51 -6.59 -6.42 9.95
N LEU A 52 -5.58 -6.99 9.30
CA LEU A 52 -5.67 -7.36 7.89
C LEU A 52 -6.87 -8.27 7.59
N GLN A 53 -7.09 -9.30 8.40
CA GLN A 53 -8.20 -10.23 8.21
C GLN A 53 -9.56 -9.53 8.38
N ARG A 54 -9.69 -8.62 9.36
CA ARG A 54 -10.88 -7.78 9.53
C ARG A 54 -11.12 -6.86 8.34
N PHE A 55 -10.06 -6.27 7.77
CA PHE A 55 -10.15 -5.48 6.55
C PHE A 55 -10.70 -6.31 5.39
N LEU A 56 -10.07 -7.47 5.12
CA LEU A 56 -10.44 -8.35 4.02
C LEU A 56 -11.85 -8.91 4.18
N ALA A 57 -12.27 -9.21 5.41
CA ALA A 57 -13.61 -9.72 5.74
C ALA A 57 -14.73 -8.70 5.45
N GLY A 58 -14.39 -7.42 5.28
CA GLY A 58 -15.34 -6.40 4.82
C GLY A 58 -15.79 -6.58 3.37
N ASP A 59 -15.11 -7.43 2.60
CA ASP A 59 -15.43 -7.74 1.20
C ASP A 59 -15.65 -9.25 1.01
N PRO A 60 -16.91 -9.71 1.07
CA PRO A 60 -17.25 -11.13 0.94
C PRO A 60 -16.83 -11.75 -0.41
N GLY A 61 -16.64 -10.94 -1.46
CA GLY A 61 -16.15 -11.43 -2.75
C GLY A 61 -14.65 -11.73 -2.75
N VAL A 62 -13.91 -11.15 -1.80
CA VAL A 62 -12.47 -11.35 -1.62
C VAL A 62 -12.19 -12.36 -0.51
N TYR A 63 -12.86 -12.23 0.64
CA TYR A 63 -12.64 -13.09 1.80
C TYR A 63 -13.95 -13.68 2.36
N PRO A 64 -14.61 -14.58 1.62
CA PRO A 64 -15.89 -15.16 2.02
C PRO A 64 -15.80 -15.97 3.31
N GLU A 65 -14.63 -16.53 3.62
CA GLU A 65 -14.40 -17.32 4.83
C GLU A 65 -14.38 -16.44 6.09
N ALA A 66 -14.08 -15.14 5.95
CA ALA A 66 -14.03 -14.14 7.01
C ALA A 66 -13.29 -14.60 8.30
N ALA A 67 -12.33 -15.51 8.15
CA ALA A 67 -11.65 -16.12 9.29
C ALA A 67 -10.63 -15.14 9.90
N ILE A 68 -10.87 -14.72 11.14
CA ILE A 68 -10.01 -13.80 11.88
C ILE A 68 -9.29 -14.60 12.98
N SER A 69 -8.23 -15.30 12.60
CA SER A 69 -7.44 -16.14 13.50
C SER A 69 -6.22 -15.43 14.09
N GLY A 70 -5.88 -14.24 13.57
CA GLY A 70 -4.63 -13.55 13.89
C GLY A 70 -3.38 -14.25 13.36
N THR A 71 -3.54 -15.28 12.52
CA THR A 71 -2.45 -16.01 11.86
C THR A 71 -2.65 -16.00 10.35
N TYR A 72 -1.59 -15.66 9.62
CA TYR A 72 -1.62 -15.54 8.17
C TYR A 72 -1.48 -16.93 7.55
N GLY A 73 -2.60 -17.63 7.49
CA GLY A 73 -2.73 -18.97 6.90
C GLY A 73 -3.08 -18.95 5.42
N PRO A 74 -3.32 -20.13 4.82
CA PRO A 74 -3.66 -20.27 3.41
C PRO A 74 -4.89 -19.46 2.98
N LEU A 75 -5.93 -19.39 3.81
CA LEU A 75 -7.16 -18.65 3.50
C LEU A 75 -6.90 -17.13 3.40
N THR A 76 -6.09 -16.59 4.31
CA THR A 76 -5.69 -15.18 4.27
C THR A 76 -4.81 -14.88 3.06
N GLU A 77 -3.92 -15.81 2.68
CA GLU A 77 -3.12 -15.68 1.46
C GLU A 77 -3.97 -15.63 0.20
N VAL A 78 -4.96 -16.52 0.08
CA VAL A 78 -5.92 -16.52 -1.04
C VAL A 78 -6.73 -15.23 -1.08
N ALA A 79 -7.21 -14.76 0.07
CA ALA A 79 -7.93 -13.49 0.17
C ALA A 79 -7.07 -12.31 -0.29
N VAL A 80 -5.80 -12.24 0.14
CA VAL A 80 -4.88 -11.19 -0.29
C VAL A 80 -4.63 -11.27 -1.80
N LYS A 81 -4.46 -12.47 -2.37
CA LYS A 81 -4.34 -12.66 -3.83
C LYS A 81 -5.57 -12.12 -4.57
N ARG A 82 -6.78 -12.50 -4.13
CA ARG A 82 -8.04 -12.00 -4.72
C ARG A 82 -8.14 -10.48 -4.62
N TRP A 83 -7.78 -9.92 -3.47
CA TRP A 83 -7.77 -8.47 -3.26
C TRP A 83 -6.79 -7.78 -4.20
N GLN A 84 -5.56 -8.30 -4.30
CA GLN A 84 -4.53 -7.78 -5.19
C GLN A 84 -4.96 -7.83 -6.66
N VAL A 85 -5.64 -8.89 -7.09
CA VAL A 85 -6.22 -8.98 -8.44
C VAL A 85 -7.34 -7.95 -8.61
N LYS A 86 -8.27 -7.87 -7.66
CA LYS A 86 -9.42 -6.95 -7.70
C LYS A 86 -9.01 -5.49 -7.86
N PHE A 87 -7.91 -5.10 -7.20
CA PHE A 87 -7.38 -3.74 -7.23
C PHE A 87 -6.20 -3.55 -8.21
N ASN A 88 -5.94 -4.52 -9.11
CA ASN A 88 -4.84 -4.48 -10.09
C ASN A 88 -3.46 -4.18 -9.48
N ILE A 89 -3.21 -4.71 -8.28
CA ILE A 89 -1.96 -4.53 -7.54
C ILE A 89 -0.93 -5.57 -7.98
N VAL A 90 -1.30 -6.85 -7.92
CA VAL A 90 -0.49 -8.00 -8.38
C VAL A 90 -1.47 -9.08 -8.85
N THR A 91 -1.27 -9.63 -10.04
CA THR A 91 -2.20 -10.59 -10.65
C THR A 91 -1.66 -12.01 -10.80
N SER A 92 -0.34 -12.22 -10.67
CA SER A 92 0.31 -13.54 -10.76
C SER A 92 1.69 -13.54 -10.11
N GLY A 93 2.27 -14.74 -9.93
CA GLY A 93 3.60 -14.97 -9.36
C GLY A 93 3.57 -15.59 -7.96
N ASN A 94 4.54 -15.29 -7.11
CA ASN A 94 4.59 -15.76 -5.72
C ASN A 94 4.99 -14.64 -4.73
N PRO A 95 4.87 -14.86 -3.41
CA PRO A 95 5.16 -13.85 -2.40
C PRO A 95 6.60 -13.30 -2.44
N ASP A 96 7.57 -14.15 -2.74
CA ASP A 96 9.00 -13.80 -2.68
C ASP A 96 9.50 -13.18 -3.99
N THR A 97 8.83 -13.44 -5.11
CA THR A 97 9.12 -12.82 -6.41
C THR A 97 8.26 -11.60 -6.64
N THR A 98 6.94 -11.77 -6.68
CA THR A 98 5.95 -10.75 -7.10
C THR A 98 5.25 -10.02 -5.96
N GLY A 99 5.40 -10.51 -4.73
CA GLY A 99 4.53 -10.12 -3.63
C GLY A 99 3.10 -10.65 -3.76
N TYR A 100 2.82 -11.56 -4.71
CA TYR A 100 1.50 -12.15 -4.90
C TYR A 100 1.14 -13.05 -3.72
N GLY A 101 0.13 -12.65 -2.95
CA GLY A 101 -0.23 -13.27 -1.68
C GLY A 101 0.54 -12.77 -0.47
N ALA A 102 1.35 -11.71 -0.61
CA ALA A 102 1.93 -10.96 0.50
C ALA A 102 1.39 -9.52 0.55
N VAL A 103 1.23 -9.02 1.76
CA VAL A 103 0.85 -7.63 2.03
C VAL A 103 2.12 -6.83 2.30
N GLY A 104 2.82 -6.47 1.23
CA GLY A 104 3.96 -5.55 1.26
C GLY A 104 3.54 -4.07 1.20
N PRO A 105 4.50 -3.14 1.18
CA PRO A 105 4.24 -1.69 1.21
C PRO A 105 3.25 -1.21 0.14
N ARG A 106 3.28 -1.79 -1.07
CA ARG A 106 2.35 -1.46 -2.16
C ARG A 106 0.91 -1.90 -1.85
N THR A 107 0.74 -3.16 -1.42
CA THR A 107 -0.58 -3.68 -1.03
C THR A 107 -1.13 -2.88 0.14
N ILE A 108 -0.30 -2.56 1.15
CA ILE A 108 -0.68 -1.75 2.30
C ILE A 108 -1.10 -0.35 1.89
N ALA A 109 -0.31 0.34 1.06
CA ALA A 109 -0.63 1.68 0.59
C ALA A 109 -2.00 1.70 -0.11
N ALA A 110 -2.25 0.72 -0.99
CA ALA A 110 -3.54 0.58 -1.65
C ALA A 110 -4.68 0.28 -0.65
N MET A 111 -4.47 -0.62 0.32
CA MET A 111 -5.47 -0.93 1.35
C MET A 111 -5.79 0.26 2.25
N VAL A 112 -4.78 1.06 2.61
CA VAL A 112 -4.95 2.26 3.44
C VAL A 112 -5.80 3.32 2.73
N THR A 113 -5.74 3.42 1.39
CA THR A 113 -6.66 4.31 0.63
C THR A 113 -8.13 3.91 0.75
N GLN A 114 -8.41 2.66 1.12
CA GLN A 114 -9.78 2.14 1.27
C GLN A 114 -10.30 2.22 2.71
N CYS A 115 -9.51 2.77 3.64
CA CYS A 115 -9.91 2.83 5.05
C CYS A 115 -10.78 4.07 5.35
N PRO A 116 -11.91 3.91 6.06
CA PRO A 116 -12.76 5.03 6.46
C PRO A 116 -12.00 5.92 7.47
N GLY A 117 -11.96 7.23 7.20
CA GLY A 117 -11.23 8.21 8.01
C GLY A 117 -9.87 8.64 7.46
N SER A 118 -9.44 8.09 6.31
CA SER A 118 -8.37 8.71 5.53
C SER A 118 -8.91 9.98 4.85
N THR A 119 -9.18 11.03 5.62
CA THR A 119 -9.20 12.41 5.09
C THR A 119 -7.76 12.81 4.79
N GLN A 120 -7.17 12.09 3.84
CA GLN A 120 -6.02 12.55 3.11
C GLN A 120 -6.56 13.74 2.31
N ARG A 121 -6.33 14.95 2.86
CA ARG A 121 -6.44 16.21 2.14
C ARG A 121 -5.89 15.97 0.73
N PRO A 122 -6.56 16.38 -0.35
CA PRO A 122 -6.03 16.22 -1.71
C PRO A 122 -4.84 17.17 -1.88
N ILE A 123 -3.70 16.83 -1.25
CA ILE A 123 -2.39 17.14 -1.79
C ILE A 123 -2.29 16.21 -2.99
N ALA A 124 -2.25 16.83 -4.17
CA ALA A 124 -2.14 16.25 -5.51
C ALA A 124 -1.97 14.73 -5.50
N ALA A 125 -2.96 14.02 -6.05
CA ALA A 125 -2.87 12.60 -6.32
C ALA A 125 -1.47 12.28 -6.85
N ALA A 126 -0.61 11.74 -5.98
CA ALA A 126 0.61 11.12 -6.44
C ALA A 126 0.10 10.03 -7.37
N PRO A 127 0.45 10.07 -8.68
CA PRO A 127 -0.01 9.03 -9.58
C PRO A 127 0.39 7.71 -8.94
N ALA A 128 -0.51 6.72 -8.99
CA ALA A 128 -0.20 5.39 -8.55
C ALA A 128 0.96 4.89 -9.44
N LEU A 129 2.20 5.16 -9.07
CA LEU A 129 3.39 4.76 -9.80
C LEU A 129 3.83 3.42 -9.22
N GLY A 130 3.07 2.40 -9.59
CA GLY A 130 3.39 1.02 -9.27
C GLY A 130 4.43 0.49 -10.26
N GLY A 131 5.62 0.17 -9.74
CA GLY A 131 6.62 -0.66 -10.39
C GLY A 131 6.69 -2.04 -9.73
N TYR A 132 7.19 -3.02 -10.47
CA TYR A 132 7.51 -4.36 -10.01
C TYR A 132 8.91 -4.72 -10.49
N ILE A 133 9.70 -5.38 -9.64
CA ILE A 133 11.02 -5.90 -9.98
C ILE A 133 11.17 -7.34 -9.47
N SER A 134 11.65 -8.20 -10.35
CA SER A 134 12.01 -9.59 -10.10
C SER A 134 13.42 -9.84 -10.57
N ALA A 135 14.15 -10.72 -9.92
CA ALA A 135 15.41 -11.23 -10.44
C ALA A 135 15.40 -12.76 -10.42
N SER A 136 16.04 -13.39 -11.41
CA SER A 136 16.26 -14.83 -11.43
C SER A 136 17.56 -15.15 -12.18
N PRO A 137 18.45 -15.99 -11.62
CA PRO A 137 18.44 -16.52 -10.25
C PRO A 137 18.72 -15.44 -9.18
N ILE A 138 18.18 -15.62 -7.96
CA ILE A 138 18.50 -14.75 -6.79
C ILE A 138 19.59 -15.33 -5.88
N VAL A 139 20.02 -16.57 -6.13
CA VAL A 139 21.11 -17.21 -5.40
C VAL A 139 22.02 -17.92 -6.38
N GLY A 140 23.33 -17.77 -6.19
CA GLY A 140 24.33 -18.52 -6.95
C GLY A 140 25.75 -18.06 -6.64
N TYR A 141 26.72 -18.58 -7.38
CA TYR A 141 28.14 -18.28 -7.15
C TYR A 141 28.59 -17.05 -7.94
N ALA A 142 29.54 -16.30 -7.39
CA ALA A 142 30.20 -15.23 -8.14
C ALA A 142 31.06 -15.79 -9.31
N PRO A 143 31.03 -15.17 -10.51
CA PRO A 143 30.12 -14.10 -10.93
C PRO A 143 28.70 -14.63 -11.21
N LEU A 144 27.69 -14.05 -10.54
CA LEU A 144 26.29 -14.44 -10.69
C LEU A 144 25.61 -13.60 -11.76
N LEU A 145 25.28 -14.22 -12.89
CA LEU A 145 24.43 -13.62 -13.92
C LEU A 145 22.96 -13.70 -13.50
N VAL A 146 22.31 -12.56 -13.34
CA VAL A 146 20.89 -12.44 -13.01
C VAL A 146 20.11 -11.81 -14.17
N SER A 147 18.92 -12.36 -14.43
CA SER A 147 17.93 -11.76 -15.31
C SER A 147 16.92 -11.01 -14.46
N VAL A 148 16.83 -9.70 -14.66
CA VAL A 148 15.97 -8.80 -13.91
C VAL A 148 14.74 -8.46 -14.75
N GLN A 149 13.57 -8.92 -14.36
CA GLN A 149 12.30 -8.52 -14.97
C GLN A 149 11.70 -7.34 -14.22
N ILE A 150 11.40 -6.26 -14.93
CA ILE A 150 10.83 -5.04 -14.38
C ILE A 150 9.52 -4.74 -15.09
N THR A 151 8.44 -4.51 -14.35
CA THR A 151 7.18 -4.01 -14.91
C THR A 151 6.88 -2.64 -14.29
N VAL A 152 6.84 -1.60 -15.11
CA VAL A 152 6.58 -0.21 -14.68
C VAL A 152 5.23 0.27 -15.18
N ASN A 153 4.70 1.33 -14.58
CA ASN A 153 3.37 1.89 -14.91
C ASN A 153 2.22 0.90 -14.78
N THR A 154 2.25 0.05 -13.76
CA THR A 154 1.19 -0.96 -13.54
C THR A 154 -0.23 -0.37 -13.35
N PRO A 155 -0.41 0.88 -12.87
CA PRO A 155 -1.73 1.51 -12.83
C PRO A 155 -2.13 2.23 -14.12
N ASN A 156 -1.36 2.06 -15.20
CA ASN A 156 -1.69 2.55 -16.54
C ASN A 156 -1.86 4.07 -16.60
N VAL A 157 -1.04 4.83 -15.84
CA VAL A 157 -1.10 6.29 -15.85
C VAL A 157 -0.49 6.84 -17.15
N CYS A 158 -1.14 7.84 -17.73
CA CYS A 158 -0.72 8.45 -18.99
C CYS A 158 0.24 9.64 -18.80
N GLY A 159 0.55 10.02 -17.55
CA GLY A 159 1.27 11.25 -17.19
C GLY A 159 2.78 11.23 -17.46
N GLY A 160 3.34 10.12 -17.94
CA GLY A 160 4.77 9.91 -18.06
C GLY A 160 5.46 9.78 -16.70
N SER A 161 6.49 8.93 -16.61
CA SER A 161 7.17 8.66 -15.33
C SER A 161 8.56 8.10 -15.55
N VAL A 162 9.47 8.40 -14.62
CA VAL A 162 10.83 7.83 -14.63
C VAL A 162 10.97 6.86 -13.48
N TYR A 163 11.48 5.68 -13.78
CA TYR A 163 11.79 4.63 -12.82
C TYR A 163 13.30 4.43 -12.79
N THR A 164 13.89 4.40 -11.60
CA THR A 164 15.33 4.25 -11.39
C THR A 164 15.61 2.91 -10.73
N ILE A 165 16.48 2.13 -11.35
CA ILE A 165 16.96 0.83 -10.87
C ILE A 165 18.35 1.02 -10.28
N ASN A 166 18.57 0.51 -9.08
CA ASN A 166 19.85 0.45 -8.41
C ASN A 166 20.15 -1.01 -8.04
N TYR A 167 21.26 -1.57 -8.50
CA TYR A 167 21.58 -2.99 -8.34
C TYR A 167 22.17 -3.34 -6.97
N GLY A 168 22.51 -2.35 -6.13
CA GLY A 168 23.01 -2.54 -4.77
C GLY A 168 24.48 -2.95 -4.65
N ASP A 169 25.19 -3.13 -5.77
CA ASP A 169 26.61 -3.52 -5.84
C ASP A 169 27.53 -2.36 -6.24
N GLY A 170 27.00 -1.13 -6.24
CA GLY A 170 27.73 0.07 -6.66
C GLY A 170 27.79 0.27 -8.18
N THR A 171 27.20 -0.62 -8.98
CA THR A 171 27.00 -0.33 -10.41
C THR A 171 26.03 0.84 -10.58
N GLY A 172 26.30 1.67 -11.60
CA GLY A 172 25.51 2.88 -11.87
C GLY A 172 24.02 2.58 -12.05
N ASN A 173 23.17 3.54 -11.68
CA ASN A 173 21.73 3.38 -11.77
C ASN A 173 21.27 3.27 -13.23
N TYR A 174 20.26 2.42 -13.49
CA TYR A 174 19.60 2.33 -14.79
C TYR A 174 18.22 2.98 -14.75
N GLN A 175 17.84 3.76 -15.77
CA GLN A 175 16.55 4.44 -15.79
C GLN A 175 15.64 3.91 -16.89
N ILE A 176 14.38 3.64 -16.53
CA ILE A 176 13.30 3.32 -17.45
C ILE A 176 12.37 4.53 -17.49
N THR A 177 12.27 5.14 -18.67
CA THR A 177 11.36 6.26 -18.92
C THR A 177 10.09 5.73 -19.57
N VAL A 178 8.95 5.99 -18.95
CA VAL A 178 7.61 5.78 -19.51
C VAL A 178 7.21 7.08 -20.20
N PRO A 179 7.10 7.12 -21.54
CA PRO A 179 6.72 8.33 -22.25
C PRO A 179 5.31 8.81 -21.88
N PRO A 180 5.03 10.12 -21.96
CA PRO A 180 3.66 10.64 -21.88
C PRO A 180 2.75 9.94 -22.89
N ASN A 181 1.47 9.77 -22.54
CA ASN A 181 0.47 9.02 -23.33
C ASN A 181 0.65 7.50 -23.36
N THR A 182 1.63 6.95 -22.64
CA THR A 182 1.78 5.48 -22.51
C THR A 182 0.92 4.98 -21.35
N CYS A 183 -0.37 4.83 -21.58
CA CYS A 183 -1.37 4.39 -20.58
C CYS A 183 -1.37 2.86 -20.38
N GLN A 184 -0.19 2.24 -20.42
CA GLN A 184 -0.02 0.80 -20.32
C GLN A 184 1.19 0.49 -19.45
N GLN A 185 1.15 -0.67 -18.82
CA GLN A 185 2.33 -1.22 -18.15
C GLN A 185 3.42 -1.54 -19.19
N ILE A 186 4.67 -1.27 -18.83
CA ILE A 186 5.84 -1.60 -19.65
C ILE A 186 6.66 -2.65 -18.91
N THR A 187 6.89 -3.80 -19.55
CA THR A 187 7.78 -4.83 -19.03
C THR A 187 9.12 -4.80 -19.74
N GLN A 188 10.21 -4.79 -18.98
CA GLN A 188 11.59 -4.78 -19.43
C GLN A 188 12.32 -5.96 -18.80
N THR A 189 13.22 -6.60 -19.53
CA THR A 189 14.11 -7.63 -18.98
C THR A 189 15.55 -7.17 -19.18
N LEU A 190 16.29 -7.02 -18.08
CA LEU A 190 17.67 -6.54 -18.06
C LEU A 190 18.59 -7.64 -17.53
N GLY A 191 19.75 -7.80 -18.15
CA GLY A 191 20.80 -8.68 -17.62
C GLY A 191 21.73 -7.89 -16.69
N HIS A 192 22.03 -8.44 -15.52
CA HIS A 192 23.04 -7.90 -14.61
C HIS A 192 23.97 -8.99 -14.11
N THR A 193 25.23 -8.66 -13.84
CA THR A 193 26.22 -9.63 -13.34
C THR A 193 26.83 -9.13 -12.05
N TYR A 194 26.56 -9.83 -10.95
CA TYR A 194 27.21 -9.57 -9.67
C TYR A 194 28.58 -10.25 -9.64
N LYS A 195 29.64 -9.45 -9.61
CA LYS A 195 31.03 -9.94 -9.64
C LYS A 195 31.55 -10.31 -8.25
N ASP A 196 31.13 -9.58 -7.24
CA ASP A 196 31.58 -9.74 -5.87
C ASP A 196 30.66 -10.68 -5.09
N ILE A 197 31.19 -11.28 -4.04
CA ILE A 197 30.41 -12.07 -3.08
C ILE A 197 29.66 -11.13 -2.14
N GLY A 198 28.45 -11.50 -1.74
CA GLY A 198 27.67 -10.72 -0.80
C GLY A 198 26.18 -10.75 -1.05
N ILE A 199 25.47 -9.97 -0.24
CA ILE A 199 24.03 -9.80 -0.32
C ILE A 199 23.77 -8.43 -0.96
N PHE A 200 23.23 -8.43 -2.17
CA PHE A 200 22.94 -7.22 -2.93
C PHE A 200 21.44 -6.93 -2.92
N GLN A 201 21.09 -5.66 -2.64
CA GLN A 201 19.73 -5.16 -2.65
C GLN A 201 19.46 -4.44 -3.97
N LEU A 202 18.81 -5.15 -4.89
CA LEU A 202 18.33 -4.58 -6.14
C LEU A 202 17.03 -3.82 -5.87
N SER A 203 16.98 -2.54 -6.18
CA SER A 203 15.81 -1.68 -5.95
C SER A 203 15.36 -0.98 -7.23
N LEU A 204 14.05 -0.82 -7.36
CA LEU A 204 13.37 -0.04 -8.39
C LEU A 204 12.60 1.07 -7.68
N SER A 205 12.82 2.31 -8.07
CA SER A 205 12.25 3.50 -7.42
C SER A 205 11.62 4.45 -8.42
N SER A 206 10.53 5.11 -8.02
CA SER A 206 9.92 6.22 -8.76
C SER A 206 9.30 7.19 -7.77
N GLY A 207 9.90 8.38 -7.63
CA GLY A 207 9.55 9.33 -6.58
C GLY A 207 9.67 8.72 -5.19
N VAL A 208 8.56 8.70 -4.45
CA VAL A 208 8.47 8.13 -3.08
C VAL A 208 8.20 6.63 -3.05
N HIS A 209 7.95 6.00 -4.20
CA HIS A 209 7.69 4.57 -4.30
C HIS A 209 8.97 3.81 -4.60
N SER A 210 9.23 2.73 -3.85
CA SER A 210 10.36 1.84 -4.10
C SER A 210 9.99 0.39 -3.84
N THR A 211 10.55 -0.53 -4.64
CA THR A 211 10.40 -1.98 -4.52
C THR A 211 11.78 -2.61 -4.64
N SER A 212 12.11 -3.62 -3.83
CA SER A 212 13.42 -4.27 -3.89
C SER A 212 13.33 -5.79 -3.87
N VAL A 213 14.38 -6.41 -4.41
CA VAL A 213 14.64 -7.85 -4.38
C VAL A 213 16.08 -8.06 -3.93
N THR A 214 16.32 -9.13 -3.17
CA THR A 214 17.65 -9.43 -2.62
C THR A 214 18.28 -10.56 -3.40
N ALA A 215 19.50 -10.34 -3.90
CA ALA A 215 20.34 -11.36 -4.51
C ALA A 215 21.45 -11.77 -3.53
N ASN A 216 21.60 -13.08 -3.29
CA ASN A 216 22.64 -13.65 -2.43
C ASN A 216 23.70 -14.35 -3.28
N VAL A 217 24.88 -13.75 -3.36
CA VAL A 217 26.00 -14.23 -4.17
C VAL A 217 27.01 -14.91 -3.26
N LEU A 218 27.18 -16.21 -3.46
CA LEU A 218 28.02 -17.07 -2.65
C LEU A 218 29.45 -17.12 -3.21
N GLY A 219 30.42 -17.26 -2.29
CA GLY A 219 31.79 -17.63 -2.65
C GLY A 219 31.87 -19.10 -3.06
N ARG A 220 32.75 -19.40 -4.00
CA ARG A 220 33.02 -20.77 -4.48
C ARG A 220 33.96 -21.51 -3.55
#